data_AF-A0A934ELD0-F1
#
_entry.id   AF-A0A934ELD0-F1
#
_cell.length_a   1.000
_cell.length_b   1.000
_cell.length_c   1.000
_cell.angle_alpha   90.00
_cell.angle_beta   90.00
_cell.angle_gamma   90.00
#
_symmetry.space_group_name_H-M   'P 1'
#
loop_
_entity.id
_entity.type
_entity.pdbx_description
1 polymer ?
#
loop_
_entity_poly.entity_id
_entity_poly.type
_entity_poly.pdbx_seq_one_letter_code
_entity_poly.pdbx_strand_id
1 'polypeptide(L)'
;MGATTSAKRGEARRAPSPPSHIQREVIGVSLIALSLLMLLSLLSFVPGEAKMLATGVPDADPPRNLIGSFGALLAGGFFFGIGGAAYLFPVLLGRLGVRCFSQVPVSLTLRTAASSLAAVILLGAFLHLETTGVPTLTSGMISRGMGGGVVGQTIAEGLRAVFAGTGAHILIITGFLVSLLLTTPLSLAEAVRRMPEHWATLREGVSAVMPERSIEVEKEVGNRRLRARSSKPVAVTRGEESATDGIEQLELTPTQTSPGPIIQPFPVAIPTWDAQTTESEVVVPTAESENYQLPDAEILLSDPSGPMDRMSDEELKAQSEILSRALLSFGIEGIVTEVRPGPVVTMYEFEPGPGTKVARIVNLADDLALALKATSLRIVAPLPGKSVVGIEVPNRSRETVSLKEVVMSEAFRRARSRLTLALGKDIFGAPSTADLKTMPHLLVAGATGAGKSVSLNTMLLSILFSAKPSEVKLLLIDPKMLEFQSYEG
;
A
#
# COMPACT_ATOMS: atom_id res chain seq x y z
N MET A 1 24.09 45.33 53.28
CA MET A 1 24.20 45.69 51.84
C MET A 1 23.76 44.45 51.06
N GLY A 2 22.52 44.41 50.56
CA GLY A 2 22.20 44.72 49.16
C GLY A 2 22.76 43.60 48.26
N ALA A 3 22.01 42.77 47.53
CA ALA A 3 20.87 43.12 46.70
C ALA A 3 19.97 41.91 46.39
N THR A 4 18.74 42.26 46.03
CA THR A 4 17.64 41.47 45.50
C THR A 4 17.97 40.74 44.19
N THR A 5 17.49 39.51 44.01
CA THR A 5 17.01 39.03 42.70
C THR A 5 15.78 38.14 42.88
N SER A 6 14.64 38.70 42.45
CA SER A 6 13.37 38.02 42.26
C SER A 6 13.52 37.00 41.13
N ALA A 7 13.49 35.71 41.47
CA ALA A 7 13.38 34.64 40.49
C ALA A 7 11.92 34.54 40.03
N LYS A 8 11.61 35.17 38.89
CA LYS A 8 10.41 34.91 38.10
C LYS A 8 10.31 33.40 37.86
N ARG A 9 9.32 32.79 38.52
CA ARG A 9 8.87 31.42 38.30
C ARG A 9 8.45 31.31 36.83
N GLY A 10 9.31 30.70 36.00
CA GLY A 10 9.01 30.43 34.61
C GLY A 10 7.79 29.51 34.55
N GLU A 11 6.71 29.99 33.96
CA GLU A 11 5.59 29.15 33.52
C GLU A 11 6.15 28.16 32.49
N ALA A 12 6.45 26.95 32.94
CA ALA A 12 6.60 25.82 32.06
C ALA A 12 5.28 25.67 31.30
N ARG A 13 5.26 26.07 30.03
CA ARG A 13 4.17 25.76 29.09
C ARG A 13 3.94 24.26 29.17
N ARG A 14 2.89 23.86 29.88
CA ARG A 14 2.41 22.48 29.90
C ARG A 14 2.20 22.08 28.45
N ALA A 15 2.95 21.09 27.97
CA ALA A 15 2.63 20.43 26.71
C ALA A 15 1.17 19.96 26.82
N PRO A 16 0.32 20.22 25.81
CA PRO A 16 -1.08 19.86 25.87
C PRO A 16 -1.18 18.35 26.14
N SER A 17 -1.93 17.99 27.19
CA SER A 17 -2.28 16.60 27.46
C SER A 17 -2.90 15.99 26.20
N PRO A 18 -2.54 14.74 25.82
CA PRO A 18 -3.08 14.12 24.63
C PRO A 18 -4.62 14.14 24.71
N PRO A 19 -5.31 14.47 23.61
CA PRO A 19 -6.75 14.64 23.65
C PRO A 19 -7.39 13.33 24.13
N SER A 20 -8.35 13.46 25.05
CA SER A 20 -9.08 12.30 25.57
C SER A 20 -9.78 11.57 24.42
N HIS A 21 -10.06 10.27 24.60
CA HIS A 21 -10.77 9.45 23.60
C HIS A 21 -12.03 10.16 23.07
N ILE A 22 -12.79 10.77 23.99
CA ILE A 22 -13.99 11.55 23.70
C ILE A 22 -13.68 12.77 22.82
N GLN A 23 -12.59 13.49 23.06
CA GLN A 23 -12.20 14.63 22.21
C GLN A 23 -11.89 14.19 20.78
N ARG A 24 -11.24 13.03 20.59
CA ARG A 24 -10.96 12.50 19.24
C ARG A 24 -12.23 12.06 18.54
N GLU A 25 -13.15 11.41 19.25
CA GLU A 25 -14.45 11.02 18.69
C GLU A 25 -15.28 12.24 18.29
N VAL A 26 -15.34 13.29 19.13
CA VAL A 26 -16.04 14.55 18.81
C VAL A 26 -15.43 15.23 17.58
N ILE A 27 -14.09 15.27 17.48
CA ILE A 27 -13.39 15.78 16.28
C ILE A 27 -13.73 14.92 15.06
N GLY A 28 -13.74 13.59 15.20
CA GLY A 28 -14.08 12.64 14.15
C GLY A 28 -15.49 12.85 13.61
N VAL A 29 -16.50 12.91 14.49
CA VAL A 29 -17.90 13.17 14.13
C VAL A 29 -18.04 14.53 13.44
N SER A 30 -17.36 15.56 13.95
CA SER A 30 -17.40 16.91 13.38
C SER A 30 -16.78 16.96 11.98
N LEU A 31 -15.68 16.26 11.73
CA LEU A 31 -15.05 16.14 10.41
C LEU A 31 -15.92 15.38 9.42
N ILE A 32 -16.61 14.32 9.85
CA ILE A 32 -17.56 13.58 9.02
C ILE A 32 -18.77 14.45 8.68
N ALA A 33 -19.33 15.17 9.65
CA ALA A 33 -20.44 16.10 9.41
C ALA A 33 -20.04 17.21 8.41
N LEU A 34 -18.85 17.79 8.58
CA LEU A 34 -18.31 18.80 7.65
C LEU A 34 -18.06 18.22 6.25
N SER A 35 -17.56 16.99 6.15
CA SER A 35 -17.39 16.26 4.89
C SER A 35 -18.72 16.09 4.14
N LEU A 36 -19.77 15.67 4.84
CA LEU A 36 -21.11 15.49 4.27
C LEU A 36 -21.73 16.81 3.80
N LEU A 37 -21.63 17.86 4.62
CA LEU A 37 -22.10 19.20 4.24
C LEU A 37 -21.37 19.73 3.00
N MET A 38 -20.05 19.55 2.93
CA MET A 38 -19.24 19.94 1.79
C MET A 38 -19.60 19.13 0.53
N LEU A 39 -19.81 17.82 0.67
CA LEU A 39 -20.22 16.96 -0.44
C LEU A 39 -21.60 17.37 -1.00
N LEU A 40 -22.58 17.62 -0.13
CA LEU A 40 -23.91 18.08 -0.53
C LEU A 40 -23.86 19.46 -1.20
N SER A 41 -23.02 20.37 -0.68
CA SER A 41 -22.77 21.67 -1.28
C SER A 41 -22.19 21.54 -2.70
N LEU A 42 -21.21 20.65 -2.93
CA LEU A 42 -20.62 20.42 -4.25
C LEU A 42 -21.59 19.73 -5.22
N LEU A 43 -22.29 18.68 -4.78
CA LEU A 43 -23.23 17.92 -5.62
C LEU A 43 -24.44 18.75 -6.05
N SER A 44 -24.89 19.67 -5.20
CA SER A 44 -26.04 20.54 -5.49
C SER A 44 -25.68 21.91 -6.04
N PHE A 45 -24.42 22.13 -6.43
CA PHE A 45 -23.96 23.39 -6.98
C PHE A 45 -24.60 23.69 -8.33
N VAL A 46 -25.11 24.91 -8.49
CA VAL A 46 -25.63 25.44 -9.75
C VAL A 46 -24.80 26.66 -10.17
N PRO A 47 -24.23 26.68 -11.39
CA PRO A 47 -23.46 27.80 -11.88
C PRO A 47 -24.28 29.09 -11.93
N GLY A 48 -23.86 30.12 -11.19
CA GLY A 48 -24.51 31.43 -11.16
C GLY A 48 -25.07 31.82 -9.80
N GLU A 49 -25.48 30.86 -8.98
CA GLU A 49 -26.06 31.11 -7.64
C GLU A 49 -25.02 31.67 -6.64
N ALA A 50 -23.74 31.36 -6.83
CA ALA A 50 -22.64 31.88 -6.01
C ALA A 50 -22.45 33.41 -6.16
N LYS A 51 -23.09 34.06 -7.15
CA LYS A 51 -22.95 35.50 -7.39
C LYS A 51 -23.58 36.35 -6.28
N MET A 52 -24.57 35.84 -5.55
CA MET A 52 -25.32 36.55 -4.51
C MET A 52 -24.41 37.27 -3.48
N LEU A 53 -23.31 36.64 -3.04
CA LEU A 53 -22.34 37.23 -2.11
C LEU A 53 -21.24 38.05 -2.80
N ALA A 54 -20.95 37.77 -4.07
CA ALA A 54 -19.91 38.48 -4.83
C ALA A 54 -20.40 39.84 -5.37
N THR A 55 -21.70 39.97 -5.65
CA THR A 55 -22.29 41.20 -6.20
C THR A 55 -23.20 41.93 -5.20
N GLY A 56 -23.58 41.30 -4.08
CA GLY A 56 -24.43 41.89 -3.04
C GLY A 56 -25.87 42.16 -3.48
N VAL A 57 -26.26 41.67 -4.67
CA VAL A 57 -27.62 41.81 -5.20
C VAL A 57 -28.40 40.54 -4.87
N PRO A 58 -29.51 40.61 -4.11
CA PRO A 58 -30.34 39.45 -3.85
C PRO A 58 -31.02 38.98 -5.14
N ASP A 59 -30.80 37.73 -5.52
CA ASP A 59 -31.64 37.05 -6.52
C ASP A 59 -33.06 36.88 -5.95
N ALA A 60 -34.07 36.94 -6.82
CA ALA A 60 -35.47 36.84 -6.43
C ALA A 60 -35.87 35.44 -5.94
N ASP A 61 -35.09 34.41 -6.30
CA ASP A 61 -35.36 33.01 -6.00
C ASP A 61 -34.36 32.45 -4.97
N PRO A 62 -34.79 31.57 -4.05
CA PRO A 62 -33.89 30.91 -3.11
C PRO A 62 -32.90 29.99 -3.85
N PRO A 63 -31.64 29.87 -3.36
CA PRO A 63 -30.63 29.04 -4.01
C PRO A 63 -31.06 27.57 -4.04
N ARG A 64 -30.84 26.90 -5.16
CA ARG A 64 -31.16 25.48 -5.33
C ARG A 64 -30.12 24.55 -4.68
N ASN A 65 -29.01 25.11 -4.19
CA ASN A 65 -28.05 24.38 -3.37
C ASN A 65 -28.70 23.89 -2.06
N LEU A 66 -28.52 22.61 -1.75
CA LEU A 66 -29.15 21.95 -0.59
C LEU A 66 -28.65 22.48 0.75
N ILE A 67 -27.48 23.12 0.79
CA ILE A 67 -26.92 23.76 1.99
C ILE A 67 -27.28 25.27 2.04
N GLY A 68 -27.91 25.80 1.00
CA GLY A 68 -28.26 27.22 0.86
C GLY A 68 -27.11 28.08 0.33
N SER A 69 -27.20 29.39 0.53
CA SER A 69 -26.28 30.38 -0.08
C SER A 69 -24.81 30.16 0.32
N PHE A 70 -24.57 29.72 1.55
CA PHE A 70 -23.22 29.40 2.01
C PHE A 70 -22.62 28.21 1.24
N GLY A 71 -23.43 27.16 1.00
CA GLY A 71 -23.01 26.02 0.20
C GLY A 71 -22.78 26.37 -1.27
N ALA A 72 -23.61 27.23 -1.85
CA ALA A 72 -23.41 27.71 -3.21
C ALA A 72 -22.09 28.49 -3.36
N LEU A 73 -21.76 29.36 -2.40
CA LEU A 73 -20.50 30.10 -2.38
C LEU A 73 -19.29 29.17 -2.21
N LEU A 74 -19.35 28.26 -1.23
CA LEU A 74 -18.29 27.30 -0.95
C LEU A 74 -17.98 26.47 -2.20
N ALA A 75 -19.01 25.84 -2.80
CA ALA A 75 -18.85 25.06 -4.00
C ALA A 75 -18.34 25.89 -5.18
N GLY A 76 -18.86 27.12 -5.36
CA GLY A 76 -18.39 28.03 -6.40
C GLY A 76 -16.90 28.35 -6.28
N GLY A 77 -16.40 28.61 -5.07
CA GLY A 77 -14.97 28.85 -4.83
C GLY A 77 -14.10 27.63 -5.15
N PHE A 78 -14.55 26.44 -4.74
CA PHE A 78 -13.84 25.19 -5.00
C PHE A 78 -13.82 24.82 -6.50
N PHE A 79 -14.95 24.90 -7.20
CA PHE A 79 -15.01 24.65 -8.63
C PHE A 79 -14.23 25.68 -9.45
N PHE A 80 -14.24 26.95 -9.03
CA PHE A 80 -13.41 27.97 -9.67
C PHE A 80 -11.91 27.69 -9.48
N GLY A 81 -11.48 27.36 -8.26
CA GLY A 81 -10.07 27.14 -7.95
C GLY A 81 -9.50 25.87 -8.56
N ILE A 82 -10.12 24.72 -8.27
CA ILE A 82 -9.56 23.38 -8.57
C ILE A 82 -10.51 22.49 -9.38
N GLY A 83 -11.68 23.01 -9.75
CA GLY A 83 -12.61 22.29 -10.61
C GLY A 83 -13.15 21.01 -9.99
N GLY A 84 -13.25 19.96 -10.80
CA GLY A 84 -13.76 18.65 -10.38
C GLY A 84 -12.92 17.96 -9.31
N ALA A 85 -11.65 18.36 -9.13
CA ALA A 85 -10.82 17.86 -8.04
C ALA A 85 -11.35 18.26 -6.65
N ALA A 86 -12.28 19.21 -6.58
CA ALA A 86 -12.99 19.58 -5.36
C ALA A 86 -13.67 18.39 -4.67
N TYR A 87 -14.13 17.40 -5.43
CA TYR A 87 -14.76 16.20 -4.85
C TYR A 87 -13.80 15.34 -4.02
N LEU A 88 -12.48 15.51 -4.18
CA LEU A 88 -11.50 14.78 -3.36
C LEU A 88 -11.43 15.30 -1.92
N PHE A 89 -11.77 16.58 -1.67
CA PHE A 89 -11.77 17.16 -0.34
C PHE A 89 -12.73 16.49 0.64
N PRO A 90 -14.05 16.36 0.36
CA PRO A 90 -14.96 15.68 1.29
C PRO A 90 -14.54 14.22 1.52
N VAL A 91 -14.00 13.52 0.51
CA VAL A 91 -13.49 12.15 0.67
C VAL A 91 -12.30 12.11 1.63
N LEU A 92 -11.32 12.99 1.47
CA LEU A 92 -10.16 13.08 2.37
C LEU A 92 -10.54 13.49 3.79
N LEU A 93 -11.48 14.44 3.93
CA LEU A 93 -11.97 14.92 5.23
C LEU A 93 -12.76 13.84 5.96
N GLY A 94 -13.61 13.10 5.24
CA GLY A 94 -14.35 11.96 5.78
C GLY A 94 -13.42 10.84 6.22
N ARG A 95 -12.40 10.52 5.42
CA ARG A 95 -11.37 9.53 5.79
C ARG A 95 -10.57 9.94 7.01
N LEU A 96 -10.23 11.23 7.13
CA LEU A 96 -9.58 11.78 8.31
C LEU A 96 -10.49 11.66 9.54
N GLY A 97 -11.78 11.97 9.40
CA GLY A 97 -12.79 11.80 10.44
C GLY A 97 -12.93 10.35 10.92
N VAL A 98 -13.02 9.38 9.99
CA VAL A 98 -13.05 7.94 10.33
C VAL A 98 -11.79 7.50 11.07
N ARG A 99 -10.63 8.04 10.71
CA ARG A 99 -9.36 7.75 11.40
C ARG A 99 -9.29 8.27 12.82
N CYS A 100 -10.06 9.30 13.17
CA CYS A 100 -10.14 9.77 14.56
C CYS A 100 -10.78 8.75 15.52
N PHE A 101 -11.52 7.76 15.00
CA PHE A 101 -12.07 6.63 15.77
C PHE A 101 -11.09 5.45 15.90
N SER A 102 -10.00 5.45 15.12
CA SER A 102 -8.96 4.43 15.24
C SER A 102 -7.96 4.86 16.32
N GLN A 103 -7.48 3.92 17.15
CA GLN A 103 -6.45 4.19 18.18
C GLN A 103 -5.08 4.58 17.61
N VAL A 104 -4.95 4.65 16.27
CA VAL A 104 -3.73 5.07 15.57
C VAL A 104 -3.56 6.59 15.71
N PRO A 105 -2.38 7.09 16.11
CA PRO A 105 -2.15 8.53 16.21
C PRO A 105 -2.35 9.21 14.85
N VAL A 106 -3.25 10.19 14.80
CA VAL A 106 -3.46 11.03 13.62
C VAL A 106 -2.32 12.05 13.56
N SER A 107 -1.16 11.66 13.04
CA SER A 107 -0.08 12.60 12.73
C SER A 107 -0.25 13.10 11.29
N LEU A 108 -0.66 14.35 11.13
CA LEU A 108 -0.54 15.08 9.87
C LEU A 108 0.95 15.37 9.62
N THR A 109 1.68 14.40 9.10
CA THR A 109 3.07 14.63 8.69
C THR A 109 3.07 15.57 7.49
N LEU A 110 3.99 16.53 7.46
CA LEU A 110 4.15 17.48 6.34
C LEU A 110 4.17 16.77 4.98
N ARG A 111 4.81 15.59 4.93
CA ARG A 111 4.84 14.70 3.75
C ARG A 111 3.44 14.30 3.26
N THR A 112 2.56 13.87 4.17
CA THR A 112 1.20 13.42 3.81
C THR A 112 0.30 14.58 3.41
N ALA A 113 0.49 15.76 4.00
CA ALA A 113 -0.21 16.97 3.60
C ALA A 113 0.24 17.42 2.20
N ALA A 114 1.55 17.44 1.94
CA ALA A 114 2.13 17.81 0.66
C ALA A 114 1.73 16.85 -0.47
N SER A 115 1.74 15.53 -0.21
CA SER A 115 1.33 14.54 -1.21
C SER A 115 -0.17 14.60 -1.50
N SER A 116 -1.02 14.87 -0.49
CA SER A 116 -2.46 15.03 -0.69
C SER A 116 -2.77 16.27 -1.51
N LEU A 117 -2.06 17.37 -1.25
CA LEU A 117 -2.19 18.61 -2.02
C LEU A 117 -1.73 18.42 -3.47
N ALA A 118 -0.59 17.75 -3.68
CA ALA A 118 -0.10 17.41 -5.02
C ALA A 118 -1.10 16.53 -5.79
N ALA A 119 -1.73 15.55 -5.12
CA ALA A 119 -2.75 14.70 -5.74
C ALA A 119 -3.98 15.51 -6.20
N VAL A 120 -4.48 16.44 -5.38
CA VAL A 120 -5.58 17.35 -5.75
C VAL A 120 -5.22 18.18 -6.97
N ILE A 121 -4.03 18.79 -6.98
CA ILE A 121 -3.58 19.68 -8.04
C ILE A 121 -3.43 18.91 -9.36
N LEU A 122 -2.80 17.75 -9.34
CA LEU A 122 -2.57 16.93 -10.53
C LEU A 122 -3.86 16.27 -11.04
N LEU A 123 -4.79 15.92 -10.16
CA LEU A 123 -6.13 15.49 -10.56
C LEU A 123 -6.89 16.64 -11.26
N GLY A 124 -6.79 17.86 -10.74
CA GLY A 124 -7.37 19.04 -11.38
C GLY A 124 -6.77 19.28 -12.77
N ALA A 125 -5.45 19.20 -12.89
CA ALA A 125 -4.77 19.31 -14.19
C ALA A 125 -5.22 18.22 -15.17
N PHE A 126 -5.32 16.96 -14.71
CA PHE A 126 -5.81 15.85 -15.52
C PHE A 126 -7.26 16.06 -15.99
N LEU A 127 -8.16 16.46 -15.09
CA LEU A 127 -9.56 16.73 -15.42
C LEU A 127 -9.71 17.89 -16.41
N HIS A 128 -8.83 18.89 -16.37
CA HIS A 128 -8.82 19.95 -17.39
C HIS A 128 -8.44 19.42 -18.79
N LEU A 129 -7.55 18.41 -18.87
CA LEU A 129 -7.13 17.83 -20.14
C LEU A 129 -8.21 16.93 -20.77
N GLU A 130 -8.90 16.14 -19.94
CA GLU A 130 -9.81 15.07 -20.38
C GLU A 130 -11.30 15.46 -20.35
N THR A 131 -11.71 16.33 -19.42
CA THR A 131 -13.13 16.63 -19.19
C THR A 131 -13.47 18.09 -19.47
N THR A 132 -14.43 18.30 -20.36
CA THR A 132 -14.95 19.64 -20.65
C THR A 132 -15.98 20.10 -19.61
N GLY A 133 -16.46 19.21 -18.74
CA GLY A 133 -17.37 19.57 -17.67
C GLY A 133 -17.45 18.57 -16.51
N VAL A 134 -18.02 19.03 -15.40
CA VAL A 134 -18.09 18.29 -14.14
C VAL A 134 -19.54 17.94 -13.80
N PRO A 135 -19.84 16.68 -13.41
CA PRO A 135 -21.20 16.29 -13.06
C PRO A 135 -21.66 16.90 -11.73
N THR A 136 -22.91 17.34 -11.69
CA THR A 136 -23.64 17.80 -10.49
C THR A 136 -25.06 17.29 -10.52
N LEU A 137 -25.65 16.97 -9.36
CA LEU A 137 -27.00 16.41 -9.26
C LEU A 137 -28.07 17.44 -9.67
N THR A 138 -27.86 18.73 -9.39
CA THR A 138 -28.87 19.77 -9.61
C THR A 138 -28.80 20.39 -11.02
N SER A 139 -27.59 20.51 -11.59
CA SER A 139 -27.36 21.15 -12.90
C SER A 139 -26.93 20.19 -14.02
N GLY A 140 -26.79 18.89 -13.74
CA GLY A 140 -26.40 17.88 -14.71
C GLY A 140 -24.89 17.93 -15.00
N MET A 141 -24.46 18.71 -15.99
CA MET A 141 -23.05 18.84 -16.39
C MET A 141 -22.65 20.30 -16.47
N ILE A 142 -21.60 20.67 -15.74
CA ILE A 142 -21.07 22.03 -15.71
C ILE A 142 -19.91 22.14 -16.68
N SER A 143 -20.15 22.65 -17.88
CA SER A 143 -19.20 22.66 -19.01
C SER A 143 -18.34 23.93 -19.16
N ARG A 144 -18.36 24.84 -18.18
CA ARG A 144 -17.66 26.15 -18.27
C ARG A 144 -16.19 26.10 -17.82
N GLY A 145 -15.37 25.20 -18.38
CA GLY A 145 -13.93 25.13 -18.05
C GLY A 145 -13.63 24.74 -16.59
N MET A 146 -14.64 24.34 -15.83
CA MET A 146 -14.53 23.96 -14.41
C MET A 146 -14.00 22.52 -14.23
N GLY A 147 -13.54 21.85 -15.29
CA GLY A 147 -12.94 20.51 -15.21
C GLY A 147 -11.76 20.47 -14.23
N GLY A 148 -10.80 21.39 -14.39
CA GLY A 148 -9.65 21.52 -13.49
C GLY A 148 -9.55 22.84 -12.71
N GLY A 149 -10.49 23.76 -12.91
CA GLY A 149 -10.41 25.11 -12.34
C GLY A 149 -9.18 25.88 -12.81
N VAL A 150 -8.96 27.06 -12.25
CA VAL A 150 -7.83 27.93 -12.62
C VAL A 150 -6.48 27.26 -12.36
N VAL A 151 -6.34 26.55 -11.24
CA VAL A 151 -5.08 25.89 -10.87
C VAL A 151 -4.76 24.74 -11.81
N GLY A 152 -5.73 23.86 -12.07
CA GLY A 152 -5.55 22.74 -13.00
C GLY A 152 -5.27 23.21 -14.42
N GLN A 153 -5.98 24.25 -14.88
CA GLN A 153 -5.75 24.89 -16.17
C GLN A 153 -4.32 25.42 -16.30
N THR A 154 -3.87 26.23 -15.34
CA THR A 154 -2.54 26.87 -15.39
C THR A 154 -1.42 25.83 -15.48
N ILE A 155 -1.54 24.73 -14.73
CA ILE A 155 -0.56 23.66 -14.71
C ILE A 155 -0.63 22.83 -16.00
N ALA A 156 -1.84 22.45 -16.42
CA ALA A 156 -2.06 21.65 -17.62
C ALA A 156 -1.57 22.37 -18.89
N GLU A 157 -1.92 23.66 -19.05
CA GLU A 157 -1.48 24.49 -20.17
C GLU A 157 0.03 24.77 -20.11
N GLY A 158 0.57 25.04 -18.91
CA GLY A 158 2.02 25.22 -18.72
C GLY A 158 2.83 23.97 -19.11
N LEU A 159 2.37 22.78 -18.72
CA LEU A 159 3.00 21.53 -19.13
C LEU A 159 2.85 21.25 -20.62
N ARG A 160 1.66 21.53 -21.20
CA ARG A 160 1.44 21.42 -22.66
C ARG A 160 2.36 22.34 -23.45
N ALA A 161 2.65 23.54 -22.95
CA ALA A 161 3.54 24.49 -23.62
C ALA A 161 4.99 23.98 -23.70
N VAL A 162 5.45 23.23 -22.69
CA VAL A 162 6.84 22.72 -22.62
C VAL A 162 6.99 21.32 -23.24
N PHE A 163 6.03 20.42 -23.02
CA PHE A 163 6.14 18.99 -23.34
C PHE A 163 5.15 18.51 -24.41
N ALA A 164 4.42 19.44 -25.05
CA ALA A 164 3.28 19.15 -25.93
C ALA A 164 2.17 18.34 -25.22
N GLY A 165 1.11 18.01 -25.96
CA GLY A 165 -0.05 17.29 -25.42
C GLY A 165 0.33 15.99 -24.74
N THR A 166 0.97 15.07 -25.46
CA THR A 166 1.26 13.72 -24.97
C THR A 166 2.19 13.71 -23.75
N GLY A 167 3.24 14.55 -23.75
CA GLY A 167 4.18 14.63 -22.62
C GLY A 167 3.52 15.17 -21.35
N ALA A 168 2.62 16.16 -21.48
CA ALA A 168 1.86 16.68 -20.34
C ALA A 168 0.99 15.60 -19.67
N HIS A 169 0.31 14.74 -20.44
CA HIS A 169 -0.51 13.65 -19.89
C HIS A 169 0.35 12.65 -19.12
N ILE A 170 1.49 12.23 -19.69
CA ILE A 170 2.40 11.28 -19.04
C ILE A 170 2.88 11.83 -17.69
N LEU A 171 3.31 13.08 -17.64
CA LEU A 171 3.80 13.71 -16.41
C LEU A 171 2.70 13.88 -15.36
N ILE A 172 1.51 14.31 -15.77
CA ILE A 172 0.38 14.51 -14.85
C ILE A 172 -0.11 13.18 -14.28
N ILE A 173 -0.30 12.15 -15.12
CA ILE A 173 -0.74 10.82 -14.67
C ILE A 173 0.31 10.21 -13.74
N THR A 174 1.59 10.27 -14.12
CA THR A 174 2.68 9.71 -13.30
C THR A 174 2.79 10.43 -11.96
N GLY A 175 2.78 11.76 -11.96
CA GLY A 175 2.83 12.56 -10.73
C GLY A 175 1.60 12.33 -9.85
N PHE A 176 0.41 12.17 -10.44
CA PHE A 176 -0.81 11.87 -9.70
C PHE A 176 -0.72 10.50 -9.01
N LEU A 177 -0.27 9.48 -9.73
CA LEU A 177 -0.05 8.13 -9.17
C LEU A 177 0.99 8.15 -8.04
N VAL A 178 2.11 8.84 -8.22
CA VAL A 178 3.13 9.01 -7.17
C VAL A 178 2.54 9.72 -5.95
N SER A 179 1.76 10.79 -6.16
CA SER A 179 1.12 11.53 -5.07
C SER A 179 0.09 10.68 -4.32
N LEU A 180 -0.63 9.80 -5.02
CA LEU A 180 -1.58 8.85 -4.43
C LEU A 180 -0.87 7.77 -3.60
N LEU A 181 0.24 7.23 -4.12
CA LEU A 181 1.09 6.25 -3.42
C LEU A 181 1.73 6.83 -2.15
N LEU A 182 2.08 8.11 -2.15
CA LEU A 182 2.62 8.80 -0.97
C LEU A 182 1.54 9.17 0.06
N THR A 183 0.28 9.34 -0.39
CA THR A 183 -0.86 9.73 0.44
C THR A 183 -1.56 8.54 1.10
N THR A 184 -1.55 7.38 0.43
CA THR A 184 -2.17 6.16 0.93
C THR A 184 -1.11 5.12 1.27
N PRO A 185 -1.17 4.47 2.45
CA PRO A 185 -0.32 3.30 2.73
C PRO A 185 -0.80 2.05 1.96
N LEU A 186 -1.63 2.20 0.92
CA LEU A 186 -2.15 1.09 0.14
C LEU A 186 -1.18 0.78 -1.00
N SER A 187 -0.74 -0.47 -1.08
CA SER A 187 -0.12 -1.01 -2.29
C SER A 187 -1.12 -0.95 -3.45
N LEU A 188 -0.68 -0.47 -4.62
CA LEU A 188 -1.48 -0.43 -5.85
C LEU A 188 -2.02 -1.83 -6.21
N ALA A 189 -1.28 -2.88 -5.85
CA ALA A 189 -1.69 -4.28 -6.04
C ALA A 189 -2.89 -4.68 -5.16
N GLU A 190 -2.98 -4.15 -3.93
CA GLU A 190 -4.11 -4.43 -3.03
C GLU A 190 -5.37 -3.66 -3.47
N ALA A 191 -5.21 -2.44 -3.96
CA ALA A 191 -6.31 -1.65 -4.53
C ALA A 191 -6.91 -2.33 -5.78
N VAL A 192 -6.08 -2.86 -6.67
CA VAL A 192 -6.53 -3.59 -7.87
C VAL A 192 -7.21 -4.92 -7.49
N ARG A 193 -6.72 -5.63 -6.46
CA ARG A 193 -7.35 -6.87 -5.98
C ARG A 193 -8.71 -6.64 -5.30
N ARG A 194 -8.91 -5.48 -4.66
CA ARG A 194 -10.20 -5.11 -4.02
C ARG A 194 -11.17 -4.37 -4.95
N MET A 195 -10.72 -3.99 -6.15
CA MET A 195 -11.53 -3.29 -7.13
C MET A 195 -12.77 -4.09 -7.61
N PRO A 196 -12.71 -5.42 -7.81
CA PRO A 196 -13.88 -6.21 -8.23
C PRO A 196 -15.02 -6.19 -7.18
N GLU A 197 -14.67 -6.26 -5.89
CA GLU A 197 -15.64 -6.33 -4.78
C GLU A 197 -16.35 -4.99 -4.58
N HIS A 198 -15.62 -3.87 -4.64
CA HIS A 198 -16.21 -2.53 -4.47
C HIS A 198 -16.98 -2.07 -5.72
N TRP A 199 -16.53 -2.46 -6.93
CA TRP A 199 -17.21 -2.13 -8.19
C TRP A 199 -18.56 -2.84 -8.32
N ALA A 200 -18.68 -4.07 -7.82
CA ALA A 200 -19.95 -4.79 -7.76
C ALA A 200 -20.99 -4.06 -6.87
N THR A 201 -20.59 -3.63 -5.67
CA THR A 201 -21.47 -2.89 -4.75
C THR A 201 -21.85 -1.49 -5.24
N LEU A 202 -20.93 -0.80 -5.94
CA LEU A 202 -21.19 0.52 -6.55
C LEU A 202 -22.13 0.41 -7.76
N ARG A 203 -21.97 -0.62 -8.60
CA ARG A 203 -22.87 -0.92 -9.72
C ARG A 203 -24.30 -1.15 -9.24
N GLU A 204 -24.47 -1.96 -8.19
CA GLU A 204 -25.79 -2.25 -7.62
C GLU A 204 -26.43 -1.01 -6.98
N GLY A 205 -25.64 -0.17 -6.29
CA GLY A 205 -26.11 1.10 -5.72
C GLY A 205 -26.46 2.16 -6.77
N VAL A 206 -25.70 2.25 -7.87
CA VAL A 206 -25.96 3.21 -8.97
C VAL A 206 -27.16 2.78 -9.82
N SER A 207 -27.38 1.46 -10.00
CA SER A 207 -28.59 0.96 -10.68
C SER A 207 -29.87 1.17 -9.89
N ALA A 208 -29.79 1.33 -8.56
CA ALA A 208 -30.96 1.59 -7.72
C ALA A 208 -31.43 3.06 -7.72
N VAL A 209 -30.59 3.99 -8.19
CA VAL A 209 -30.84 5.44 -8.13
C VAL A 209 -31.03 6.07 -9.53
N MET A 210 -30.69 5.38 -10.62
CA MET A 210 -31.04 5.83 -11.97
C MET A 210 -32.39 5.25 -12.43
N PRO A 211 -33.40 6.09 -12.74
CA PRO A 211 -34.62 5.60 -13.38
C PRO A 211 -34.29 5.11 -14.79
N GLU A 212 -34.60 3.84 -15.02
CA GLU A 212 -34.45 3.15 -16.30
C GLU A 212 -35.38 3.80 -17.34
N ARG A 213 -34.85 4.72 -18.15
CA ARG A 213 -35.54 5.19 -19.36
C ARG A 213 -35.31 4.17 -20.47
N SER A 214 -36.29 3.28 -20.64
CA SER A 214 -36.45 2.44 -21.82
C SER A 214 -36.65 3.34 -23.05
N ILE A 215 -35.68 3.32 -23.97
CA ILE A 215 -35.91 3.80 -25.34
C ILE A 215 -36.60 2.66 -26.09
N GLU A 216 -37.92 2.76 -26.26
CA GLU A 216 -38.64 1.99 -27.27
C GLU A 216 -38.13 2.40 -28.66
N VAL A 217 -37.51 1.46 -29.37
CA VAL A 217 -37.26 1.59 -30.80
C VAL A 217 -38.33 0.77 -31.50
N GLU A 218 -39.37 1.48 -31.94
CA GLU A 218 -40.45 0.98 -32.77
C GLU A 218 -39.92 0.57 -34.15
N LYS A 219 -40.08 -0.71 -34.48
CA LYS A 219 -39.89 -1.25 -35.82
C LYS A 219 -41.20 -1.08 -36.58
N GLU A 220 -41.23 -0.17 -37.55
CA GLU A 220 -42.16 -0.28 -38.67
C GLU A 220 -41.51 -0.09 -40.05
N VAL A 221 -41.53 -1.21 -40.77
CA VAL A 221 -41.98 -1.37 -42.16
C VAL A 221 -41.16 -0.77 -43.30
N GLY A 222 -40.64 -1.69 -44.11
CA GLY A 222 -40.03 -1.41 -45.40
C GLY A 222 -41.01 -1.29 -46.57
N ASN A 223 -40.38 -1.10 -47.74
CA ASN A 223 -40.92 -1.10 -49.10
C ASN A 223 -41.81 0.07 -49.53
N ARG A 224 -41.22 0.98 -50.32
CA ARG A 224 -41.53 1.15 -51.76
C ARG A 224 -40.64 2.24 -52.37
N ARG A 225 -39.63 1.84 -53.14
CA ARG A 225 -39.51 2.12 -54.59
C ARG A 225 -40.43 3.25 -55.10
N LEU A 226 -39.83 4.29 -55.70
CA LEU A 226 -39.90 4.59 -57.15
C LEU A 226 -39.39 6.02 -57.40
N ARG A 227 -38.48 6.14 -58.40
CA ARG A 227 -38.44 7.12 -59.51
C ARG A 227 -38.67 8.61 -59.18
N ALA A 228 -38.08 9.60 -59.86
CA ALA A 228 -37.10 9.72 -60.93
C ALA A 228 -37.11 11.22 -61.28
N ARG A 229 -36.01 11.70 -61.89
CA ARG A 229 -35.97 12.80 -62.89
C ARG A 229 -36.34 14.22 -62.39
N SER A 230 -35.41 15.18 -62.44
CA SER A 230 -34.89 15.89 -63.64
C SER A 230 -35.61 17.23 -63.81
N SER A 231 -34.86 18.34 -63.74
CA SER A 231 -34.80 19.36 -64.80
C SER A 231 -33.96 20.59 -64.40
N LYS A 232 -32.88 20.79 -65.15
CA LYS A 232 -32.11 22.03 -65.45
C LYS A 232 -33.00 23.10 -66.17
N PRO A 233 -32.52 24.30 -66.64
CA PRO A 233 -31.40 25.19 -66.21
C PRO A 233 -31.67 26.74 -66.36
N VAL A 234 -30.61 27.55 -66.10
CA VAL A 234 -30.21 28.89 -66.67
C VAL A 234 -30.73 30.19 -66.02
N ALA A 235 -29.81 31.00 -65.46
CA ALA A 235 -29.35 32.29 -66.03
C ALA A 235 -28.20 32.93 -65.21
N VAL A 236 -27.32 33.62 -65.94
CA VAL A 236 -25.99 34.14 -65.63
C VAL A 236 -26.05 35.52 -64.94
N THR A 237 -25.10 35.87 -64.06
CA THR A 237 -24.32 37.15 -64.07
C THR A 237 -23.14 37.06 -63.08
N ARG A 238 -22.10 37.83 -63.41
CA ARG A 238 -20.66 37.76 -63.15
C ARG A 238 -20.21 38.70 -62.02
N GLY A 239 -19.11 38.36 -61.36
CA GLY A 239 -18.31 39.20 -60.43
C GLY A 239 -17.50 38.30 -59.49
N GLU A 240 -16.35 37.80 -59.92
CA GLU A 240 -14.99 38.34 -59.70
C GLU A 240 -14.42 38.13 -58.28
N GLU A 241 -13.31 37.39 -58.29
CA GLU A 241 -12.16 37.33 -57.36
C GLU A 241 -12.08 36.28 -56.25
N SER A 242 -11.31 35.24 -56.60
CA SER A 242 -10.10 34.74 -55.91
C SER A 242 -10.31 33.94 -54.62
N ALA A 243 -10.42 32.60 -54.71
CA ALA A 243 -9.34 31.62 -54.96
C ALA A 243 -8.59 31.23 -53.67
N THR A 244 -9.19 30.27 -52.96
CA THR A 244 -8.49 29.18 -52.28
C THR A 244 -8.36 28.03 -53.26
N ASP A 245 -7.13 27.66 -53.63
CA ASP A 245 -6.77 26.38 -54.24
C ASP A 245 -5.46 25.92 -53.56
N GLY A 246 -5.19 24.65 -53.33
CA GLY A 246 -5.87 23.48 -53.87
C GLY A 246 -5.61 22.24 -53.02
N ILE A 247 -6.60 21.36 -53.06
CA ILE A 247 -6.47 19.94 -52.78
C ILE A 247 -6.13 19.31 -54.14
N GLU A 248 -4.90 18.80 -54.28
CA GLU A 248 -4.60 17.80 -55.30
C GLU A 248 -4.86 16.41 -54.73
N GLN A 249 -5.93 15.79 -55.24
CA GLN A 249 -6.10 14.34 -55.26
C GLN A 249 -5.23 13.77 -56.39
N LEU A 250 -4.39 12.78 -56.07
CA LEU A 250 -3.85 11.83 -57.03
C LEU A 250 -4.16 10.41 -56.57
N GLU A 251 -4.54 9.61 -57.56
CA GLU A 251 -5.23 8.33 -57.51
C GLU A 251 -4.39 7.15 -56.99
N LEU A 252 -5.11 6.26 -56.30
CA LEU A 252 -5.10 4.79 -56.33
C LEU A 252 -3.84 4.06 -56.83
N THR A 253 -3.25 3.26 -55.94
CA THR A 253 -2.85 1.87 -56.26
C THR A 253 -3.05 0.99 -55.02
N PRO A 254 -3.83 -0.10 -55.11
CA PRO A 254 -3.95 -1.07 -54.03
C PRO A 254 -2.79 -2.07 -54.14
N THR A 255 -1.74 -1.89 -53.34
CA THR A 255 -0.76 -2.96 -53.12
C THR A 255 -1.22 -3.79 -51.92
N GLN A 256 -1.78 -4.96 -52.22
CA GLN A 256 -1.92 -6.05 -51.27
C GLN A 256 -0.53 -6.53 -50.87
N THR A 257 -0.24 -6.55 -49.56
CA THR A 257 0.70 -7.51 -48.98
C THR A 257 0.38 -7.74 -47.51
N SER A 258 -0.11 -8.96 -47.27
CA SER A 258 0.08 -9.77 -46.08
C SER A 258 -0.63 -9.34 -44.77
N PRO A 259 -1.64 -10.11 -44.30
CA PRO A 259 -2.04 -10.04 -42.90
C PRO A 259 -0.86 -10.49 -42.03
N GLY A 260 -0.31 -9.59 -41.21
CA GLY A 260 0.50 -9.98 -40.05
C GLY A 260 -0.37 -10.77 -39.06
N PRO A 261 0.21 -11.72 -38.30
CA PRO A 261 -0.56 -12.72 -37.59
C PRO A 261 -1.43 -12.04 -36.54
N ILE A 262 -2.72 -12.30 -36.64
CA ILE A 262 -3.69 -12.09 -35.58
C ILE A 262 -3.20 -12.97 -34.42
N ILE A 263 -2.58 -12.37 -33.39
CA ILE A 263 -2.53 -13.03 -32.08
C ILE A 263 -3.96 -12.91 -31.57
N GLN A 264 -4.78 -13.88 -31.99
CA GLN A 264 -6.02 -14.17 -31.29
C GLN A 264 -5.60 -14.39 -29.83
N PRO A 265 -6.35 -13.87 -28.85
CA PRO A 265 -6.23 -14.44 -27.52
C PRO A 265 -6.43 -15.94 -27.75
N PHE A 266 -5.36 -16.72 -27.53
CA PHE A 266 -5.55 -18.15 -27.34
C PHE A 266 -6.63 -18.19 -26.27
N PRO A 267 -7.80 -18.79 -26.56
CA PRO A 267 -8.65 -19.19 -25.49
C PRO A 267 -7.69 -20.00 -24.62
N VAL A 268 -7.41 -19.53 -23.40
CA VAL A 268 -7.23 -20.48 -22.34
C VAL A 268 -8.62 -21.09 -22.24
N ALA A 269 -8.87 -22.06 -23.13
CA ALA A 269 -9.69 -23.18 -22.79
C ALA A 269 -9.08 -23.62 -21.47
N ILE A 270 -9.74 -23.24 -20.38
CA ILE A 270 -9.89 -24.19 -19.30
C ILE A 270 -10.33 -25.42 -20.07
N PRO A 271 -9.53 -26.50 -20.12
CA PRO A 271 -10.09 -27.73 -20.58
C PRO A 271 -11.30 -27.90 -19.68
N THR A 272 -12.51 -27.76 -20.22
CA THR A 272 -13.54 -28.70 -19.82
C THR A 272 -12.87 -30.01 -20.13
N TRP A 273 -12.27 -30.61 -19.10
CA TRP A 273 -11.95 -32.02 -19.15
C TRP A 273 -13.29 -32.62 -19.49
N ASP A 274 -13.44 -32.98 -20.77
CA ASP A 274 -14.43 -33.96 -21.13
C ASP A 274 -14.21 -35.09 -20.13
N ALA A 275 -15.29 -35.42 -19.44
CA ALA A 275 -15.42 -36.62 -18.66
C ALA A 275 -15.35 -37.84 -19.60
N GLN A 276 -14.27 -37.94 -20.36
CA GLN A 276 -13.72 -39.18 -20.85
C GLN A 276 -12.61 -39.53 -19.87
N THR A 277 -13.04 -40.28 -18.86
CA THR A 277 -12.26 -41.25 -18.12
C THR A 277 -11.28 -42.00 -19.04
N THR A 278 -10.11 -41.41 -19.27
CA THR A 278 -8.88 -42.13 -19.02
C THR A 278 -8.41 -41.65 -17.67
N GLU A 279 -8.71 -42.45 -16.66
CA GLU A 279 -8.06 -42.42 -15.36
C GLU A 279 -6.54 -42.51 -15.60
N SER A 280 -5.89 -41.39 -15.89
CA SER A 280 -4.57 -41.18 -15.33
C SER A 280 -4.85 -40.97 -13.86
N GLU A 281 -4.95 -42.09 -13.13
CA GLU A 281 -4.73 -42.08 -11.70
C GLU A 281 -3.53 -41.15 -11.50
N VAL A 282 -3.73 -40.06 -10.78
CA VAL A 282 -2.67 -39.62 -9.88
C VAL A 282 -2.42 -40.88 -9.08
N VAL A 283 -1.42 -41.66 -9.49
CA VAL A 283 -0.92 -42.79 -8.73
C VAL A 283 -0.35 -42.11 -7.50
N VAL A 284 -1.24 -41.78 -6.55
CA VAL A 284 -0.89 -41.75 -5.15
C VAL A 284 -0.38 -43.17 -4.97
N PRO A 285 0.91 -43.41 -4.74
CA PRO A 285 1.39 -44.74 -4.46
C PRO A 285 0.71 -45.10 -3.14
N THR A 286 -0.46 -45.74 -3.23
CA THR A 286 -1.18 -46.30 -2.09
C THR A 286 -0.41 -47.51 -1.58
N ALA A 287 0.50 -48.04 -2.41
CA ALA A 287 1.28 -49.24 -2.19
C ALA A 287 2.53 -49.07 -1.30
N GLU A 288 3.04 -47.86 -1.02
CA GLU A 288 4.27 -47.71 -0.21
C GLU A 288 4.06 -47.28 1.25
N SER A 289 2.80 -47.17 1.69
CA SER A 289 2.52 -46.61 3.03
C SER A 289 2.79 -47.57 4.20
N GLU A 290 2.70 -48.89 4.00
CA GLU A 290 2.89 -49.85 5.09
C GLU A 290 4.37 -50.01 5.50
N ASN A 291 5.30 -49.89 4.56
CA ASN A 291 6.73 -50.07 4.79
C ASN A 291 7.57 -48.78 4.71
N TYR A 292 6.93 -47.60 4.63
CA TYR A 292 7.66 -46.33 4.63
C TYR A 292 8.41 -46.13 5.96
N GLN A 293 9.73 -46.09 5.87
CA GLN A 293 10.62 -45.77 6.98
C GLN A 293 10.97 -44.29 6.93
N LEU A 294 10.84 -43.61 8.07
CA LEU A 294 11.25 -42.22 8.19
C LEU A 294 12.77 -42.12 7.96
N PRO A 295 13.23 -41.09 7.23
CA PRO A 295 14.66 -40.86 7.06
C PRO A 295 15.32 -40.59 8.41
N ASP A 296 16.51 -41.18 8.62
CA ASP A 296 17.26 -40.97 9.85
C ASP A 296 18.07 -39.67 9.77
N ALA A 297 17.64 -38.66 10.51
CA ALA A 297 18.30 -37.36 10.59
C ALA A 297 19.72 -37.45 11.20
N GLU A 298 20.02 -38.47 12.02
CA GLU A 298 21.36 -38.66 12.58
C GLU A 298 22.38 -39.03 11.50
N ILE A 299 21.96 -39.82 10.51
CA ILE A 299 22.80 -40.31 9.42
C ILE A 299 22.87 -39.29 8.27
N LEU A 300 21.75 -38.67 7.94
CA LEU A 300 21.64 -37.81 6.74
C LEU A 300 22.15 -36.40 6.96
N LEU A 301 22.08 -35.87 8.18
CA LEU A 301 22.50 -34.50 8.47
C LEU A 301 23.95 -34.45 8.94
N SER A 302 24.68 -33.46 8.44
CA SER A 302 26.05 -33.17 8.86
C SER A 302 26.11 -32.79 10.34
N ASP A 303 27.18 -33.23 11.00
CA ASP A 303 27.45 -32.85 12.38
C ASP A 303 27.65 -31.34 12.50
N PRO A 304 27.22 -30.73 13.62
CA PRO A 304 27.45 -29.32 13.85
C PRO A 304 28.95 -29.03 13.82
N SER A 305 29.32 -27.91 13.19
CA SER A 305 30.63 -27.33 13.41
C SER A 305 30.73 -27.11 14.91
N GLY A 306 31.65 -27.81 15.59
CA GLY A 306 31.73 -27.85 17.05
C GLY A 306 31.76 -26.45 17.70
N PRO A 307 31.59 -26.35 19.02
CA PRO A 307 31.51 -25.06 19.72
C PRO A 307 32.69 -24.18 19.29
N MET A 308 32.39 -23.07 18.62
CA MET A 308 33.43 -22.08 18.33
C MET A 308 33.88 -21.45 19.64
N ASP A 309 35.09 -20.91 19.63
CA ASP A 309 35.67 -20.23 20.78
C ASP A 309 34.72 -19.10 21.20
N ARG A 310 33.98 -19.32 22.29
CA ARG A 310 33.06 -18.34 22.85
C ARG A 310 33.89 -17.19 23.40
N MET A 311 33.36 -15.98 23.32
CA MET A 311 34.04 -14.80 23.86
C MET A 311 34.48 -15.06 25.30
N SER A 312 35.73 -14.73 25.61
CA SER A 312 36.23 -14.88 26.98
C SER A 312 35.52 -13.91 27.92
N ASP A 313 35.50 -14.21 29.20
CA ASP A 313 34.90 -13.32 30.21
C ASP A 313 35.55 -11.93 30.19
N GLU A 314 36.86 -11.85 29.90
CA GLU A 314 37.56 -10.58 29.71
C GLU A 314 37.05 -9.80 28.50
N GLU A 315 36.78 -10.48 27.37
CA GLU A 315 36.24 -9.83 26.17
C GLU A 315 34.81 -9.32 26.39
N LEU A 316 33.96 -10.12 27.05
CA LEU A 316 32.59 -9.72 27.40
C LEU A 316 32.59 -8.52 28.35
N LYS A 317 33.50 -8.49 29.32
CA LYS A 317 33.67 -7.36 30.22
C LYS A 317 34.16 -6.11 29.49
N ALA A 318 35.18 -6.23 28.64
CA ALA A 318 35.68 -5.13 27.84
C ALA A 318 34.58 -4.55 26.93
N GLN A 319 33.79 -5.41 26.29
CA GLN A 319 32.68 -4.98 25.44
C GLN A 319 31.55 -4.30 26.24
N SER A 320 31.27 -4.76 27.46
CA SER A 320 30.32 -4.11 28.39
C SER A 320 30.77 -2.70 28.79
N GLU A 321 32.07 -2.51 29.04
CA GLU A 321 32.64 -1.20 29.33
C GLU A 321 32.55 -0.25 28.12
N ILE A 322 32.81 -0.76 26.92
CA ILE A 322 32.66 0.03 25.68
C ILE A 322 31.19 0.42 25.48
N LEU A 323 30.24 -0.50 25.67
CA LEU A 323 28.81 -0.24 25.58
C LEU A 323 28.37 0.85 26.57
N SER A 324 28.79 0.73 27.83
CA SER A 324 28.47 1.69 28.88
C SER A 324 29.06 3.07 28.57
N ARG A 325 30.31 3.13 28.10
CA ARG A 325 30.98 4.38 27.71
C ARG A 325 30.32 5.03 26.49
N ALA A 326 29.91 4.22 25.52
CA ALA A 326 29.20 4.70 24.34
C ALA A 326 27.85 5.34 24.72
N LEU A 327 27.04 4.65 25.52
CA LEU A 327 25.76 5.20 26.03
C LEU A 327 25.98 6.48 26.83
N LEU A 328 27.00 6.51 27.68
CA LEU A 328 27.36 7.71 28.44
C LEU A 328 27.74 8.88 27.52
N SER A 329 28.46 8.64 26.43
CA SER A 329 28.81 9.68 25.45
C SER A 329 27.60 10.30 24.75
N PHE A 330 26.50 9.53 24.63
CA PHE A 330 25.21 10.03 24.15
C PHE A 330 24.35 10.65 25.26
N GLY A 331 24.89 10.82 26.47
CA GLY A 331 24.21 11.39 27.62
C GLY A 331 23.13 10.46 28.21
N ILE A 332 23.35 9.15 28.13
CA ILE A 332 22.53 8.12 28.76
C ILE A 332 23.36 7.47 29.86
N GLU A 333 23.05 7.81 31.10
CA GLU A 333 23.65 7.18 32.28
C GLU A 333 22.96 5.85 32.56
N GLY A 334 23.70 4.89 33.11
CA GLY A 334 23.19 3.58 33.48
C GLY A 334 24.31 2.55 33.62
N ILE A 335 23.94 1.31 33.91
CA ILE A 335 24.89 0.21 34.15
C ILE A 335 24.45 -1.04 33.39
N VAL A 336 25.42 -1.84 32.94
CA VAL A 336 25.15 -3.19 32.44
C VAL A 336 25.06 -4.13 33.64
N THR A 337 23.89 -4.75 33.83
CA THR A 337 23.60 -5.61 34.99
C THR A 337 23.92 -7.08 34.73
N GLU A 338 23.70 -7.54 33.49
CA GLU A 338 23.87 -8.94 33.11
C GLU A 338 24.33 -9.05 31.66
N VAL A 339 25.17 -10.04 31.37
CA VAL A 339 25.63 -10.37 30.02
C VAL A 339 25.35 -11.84 29.76
N ARG A 340 24.61 -12.13 28.70
CA ARG A 340 24.28 -13.50 28.28
C ARG A 340 24.75 -13.75 26.85
N PRO A 341 25.89 -14.43 26.64
CA PRO A 341 26.36 -14.79 25.31
C PRO A 341 25.47 -15.87 24.69
N GLY A 342 25.17 -15.71 23.40
CA GLY A 342 24.44 -16.67 22.57
C GLY A 342 25.26 -17.11 21.36
N PRO A 343 24.70 -17.96 20.48
CA PRO A 343 25.42 -18.49 19.32
C PRO A 343 25.75 -17.42 18.25
N VAL A 344 24.84 -16.47 18.03
CA VAL A 344 24.96 -15.45 16.96
C VAL A 344 25.09 -14.03 17.53
N VAL A 345 24.43 -13.77 18.64
CA VAL A 345 24.38 -12.46 19.32
C VAL A 345 24.65 -12.67 20.81
N THR A 346 25.13 -11.63 21.47
CA THR A 346 25.24 -11.53 22.93
C THR A 346 24.26 -10.48 23.43
N MET A 347 23.47 -10.83 24.46
CA MET A 347 22.52 -9.93 25.09
C MET A 347 23.18 -9.24 26.30
N TYR A 348 23.17 -7.90 26.27
CA TYR A 348 23.58 -7.06 27.39
C TYR A 348 22.32 -6.44 28.01
N GLU A 349 22.06 -6.74 29.28
CA GLU A 349 20.99 -6.09 30.04
C GLU A 349 21.51 -4.77 30.61
N PHE A 350 20.94 -3.67 30.16
CA PHE A 350 21.31 -2.32 30.57
C PHE A 350 20.20 -1.69 31.41
N GLU A 351 20.51 -1.30 32.64
CA GLU A 351 19.63 -0.57 33.53
C GLU A 351 19.87 0.95 33.34
N PRO A 352 18.93 1.68 32.71
CA PRO A 352 19.09 3.10 32.49
C PRO A 352 18.86 3.91 33.77
N GLY A 353 19.60 5.00 33.92
CA GLY A 353 19.47 5.91 35.06
C GLY A 353 18.09 6.59 35.13
N PRO A 354 17.66 7.05 36.32
CA PRO A 354 16.35 7.65 36.53
C PRO A 354 16.03 8.78 35.56
N GLY A 355 14.82 8.78 35.00
CA GLY A 355 14.36 9.82 34.06
C GLY A 355 14.80 9.63 32.61
N THR A 356 15.62 8.61 32.31
CA THR A 356 15.97 8.26 30.93
C THR A 356 14.76 7.66 30.22
N LYS A 357 14.34 8.28 29.11
CA LYS A 357 13.27 7.74 28.27
C LYS A 357 13.79 6.55 27.46
N VAL A 358 13.13 5.39 27.58
CA VAL A 358 13.46 4.17 26.82
C VAL A 358 13.55 4.41 25.31
N ALA A 359 12.63 5.20 24.75
CA ALA A 359 12.63 5.55 23.32
C ALA A 359 13.93 6.22 22.85
N ARG A 360 14.63 6.94 23.74
CA ARG A 360 15.93 7.56 23.42
C ARG A 360 16.99 6.50 23.16
N ILE A 361 17.01 5.42 23.95
CA ILE A 361 17.95 4.30 23.79
C ILE A 361 17.65 3.55 22.49
N VAL A 362 16.38 3.25 22.23
CA VAL A 362 15.94 2.56 21.00
C VAL A 362 16.32 3.35 19.73
N ASN A 363 16.19 4.68 19.76
CA ASN A 363 16.53 5.54 18.63
C ASN A 363 18.04 5.68 18.38
N LEU A 364 18.89 5.23 19.30
CA LEU A 364 20.35 5.26 19.16
C LEU A 364 20.92 3.94 18.64
N ALA A 365 20.09 2.99 18.20
CA ALA A 365 20.56 1.66 17.77
C ALA A 365 21.66 1.73 16.69
N ASP A 366 21.49 2.58 15.67
CA ASP A 366 22.45 2.72 14.57
C ASP A 366 23.75 3.41 15.01
N ASP A 367 23.63 4.49 15.81
CA ASP A 367 24.79 5.22 16.35
C ASP A 367 25.60 4.34 17.32
N LEU A 368 24.90 3.55 18.14
CA LEU A 368 25.52 2.61 19.05
C LEU A 368 26.17 1.44 18.32
N ALA A 369 25.58 0.98 17.20
CA ALA A 369 26.19 -0.04 16.33
C ALA A 369 27.54 0.45 15.80
N LEU A 370 27.60 1.72 15.38
CA LEU A 370 28.85 2.34 14.92
C LEU A 370 29.91 2.40 16.03
N ALA A 371 29.51 2.82 17.25
CA ALA A 371 30.42 2.89 18.40
C ALA A 371 30.98 1.51 18.79
N LEU A 372 30.16 0.45 18.68
CA LEU A 372 30.54 -0.93 18.99
C LEU A 372 31.22 -1.67 17.83
N LYS A 373 31.37 -1.02 16.67
CA LYS A 373 31.87 -1.66 15.43
C LYS A 373 31.05 -2.91 15.05
N ALA A 374 29.75 -2.86 15.32
CA ALA A 374 28.79 -3.92 14.99
C ALA A 374 28.10 -3.61 13.66
N THR A 375 27.67 -4.65 12.93
CA THR A 375 26.91 -4.47 11.67
C THR A 375 25.55 -3.81 11.91
N SER A 376 24.86 -4.24 12.96
CA SER A 376 23.59 -3.68 13.43
C SER A 376 23.35 -4.15 14.87
N LEU A 377 22.48 -3.45 15.59
CA LEU A 377 22.06 -3.82 16.95
C LEU A 377 20.56 -3.99 17.00
N ARG A 378 20.09 -4.87 17.88
CA ARG A 378 18.66 -4.96 18.22
C ARG A 378 18.46 -4.58 19.68
N ILE A 379 17.57 -3.62 19.92
CA ILE A 379 17.26 -3.13 21.26
C ILE A 379 15.85 -3.60 21.62
N VAL A 380 15.75 -4.41 22.67
CA VAL A 380 14.50 -4.91 23.23
C VAL A 380 14.22 -4.15 24.51
N ALA A 381 13.13 -3.40 24.55
CA ALA A 381 12.84 -2.54 25.70
C ALA A 381 11.34 -2.38 25.98
N PRO A 382 10.90 -2.48 27.25
CA PRO A 382 11.60 -3.09 28.39
C PRO A 382 11.66 -4.62 28.28
N LEU A 383 12.59 -5.28 28.98
CA LEU A 383 12.54 -6.74 29.14
C LEU A 383 11.33 -7.13 30.00
N PRO A 384 10.53 -8.14 29.62
CA PRO A 384 9.41 -8.61 30.44
C PRO A 384 9.87 -9.00 31.84
N GLY A 385 9.25 -8.44 32.87
CA GLY A 385 9.56 -8.74 34.27
C GLY A 385 10.83 -8.10 34.83
N LYS A 386 11.55 -7.26 34.06
CA LYS A 386 12.75 -6.55 34.51
C LYS A 386 12.69 -5.05 34.12
N SER A 387 13.29 -4.19 34.94
CA SER A 387 13.41 -2.74 34.65
C SER A 387 14.64 -2.40 33.80
N VAL A 388 14.98 -3.27 32.83
CA VAL A 388 16.20 -3.18 32.02
C VAL A 388 15.88 -3.18 30.53
N VAL A 389 16.82 -2.68 29.74
CA VAL A 389 16.82 -2.69 28.27
C VAL A 389 17.81 -3.74 27.79
N GLY A 390 17.37 -4.65 26.92
CA GLY A 390 18.23 -5.67 26.33
C GLY A 390 18.84 -5.14 25.04
N ILE A 391 20.16 -5.13 24.97
CA ILE A 391 20.91 -4.73 23.80
C ILE A 391 21.59 -5.97 23.23
N GLU A 392 21.09 -6.44 22.10
CA GLU A 392 21.62 -7.60 21.39
C GLU A 392 22.70 -7.14 20.42
N VAL A 393 23.95 -7.53 20.69
CA VAL A 393 25.12 -7.20 19.88
C VAL A 393 25.58 -8.45 19.13
N PRO A 394 25.77 -8.40 17.79
CA PRO A 394 26.32 -9.51 17.03
C PRO A 394 27.70 -9.94 17.55
N ASN A 395 27.91 -11.25 17.66
CA ASN A 395 29.21 -11.79 18.01
C ASN A 395 30.20 -11.60 16.86
N ARG A 396 31.49 -11.47 17.20
CA ARG A 396 32.58 -11.43 16.21
C ARG A 396 32.68 -12.74 15.44
N SER A 397 32.54 -13.85 16.16
CA SER A 397 32.48 -15.21 15.62
C SER A 397 31.07 -15.74 15.82
N ARG A 398 30.32 -15.96 14.72
CA ARG A 398 28.92 -16.44 14.78
C ARG A 398 28.90 -17.93 14.53
N GLU A 399 28.30 -18.68 15.45
CA GLU A 399 28.11 -20.13 15.31
C GLU A 399 27.06 -20.43 14.22
N THR A 400 27.33 -21.42 13.37
CA THR A 400 26.33 -21.94 12.43
C THR A 400 25.33 -22.81 13.19
N VAL A 401 24.06 -22.43 13.19
CA VAL A 401 22.98 -23.24 13.78
C VAL A 401 22.64 -24.37 12.81
N SER A 402 22.97 -25.61 13.19
CA SER A 402 22.69 -26.79 12.35
C SER A 402 21.27 -27.30 12.56
N LEU A 403 20.60 -27.70 11.46
CA LEU A 403 19.30 -28.37 11.52
C LEU A 403 19.35 -29.64 12.38
N LYS A 404 20.47 -30.38 12.34
CA LYS A 404 20.67 -31.62 13.11
C LYS A 404 20.46 -31.39 14.60
N GLU A 405 21.02 -30.32 15.14
CA GLU A 405 20.93 -30.00 16.57
C GLU A 405 19.49 -29.75 17.01
N VAL A 406 18.66 -29.16 16.15
CA VAL A 406 17.27 -28.84 16.46
C VAL A 406 16.37 -30.06 16.31
N VAL A 407 16.54 -30.85 15.24
CA VAL A 407 15.75 -32.07 14.98
C VAL A 407 16.10 -33.17 15.99
N MET A 408 17.35 -33.25 16.44
CA MET A 408 17.77 -34.20 17.48
C MET A 408 17.39 -33.75 18.90
N SER A 409 16.94 -32.51 19.07
CA SER A 409 16.53 -32.00 20.39
C SER A 409 15.32 -32.75 20.94
N GLU A 410 15.23 -32.82 22.28
CA GLU A 410 14.08 -33.40 22.96
C GLU A 410 12.77 -32.68 22.60
N ALA A 411 12.82 -31.37 22.43
CA ALA A 411 11.67 -30.54 22.05
C ALA A 411 11.05 -30.99 20.72
N PHE A 412 11.89 -31.28 19.73
CA PHE A 412 11.42 -31.78 18.43
C PHE A 412 11.03 -33.26 18.49
N ARG A 413 11.88 -34.13 19.06
CA ARG A 413 11.64 -35.59 19.08
C ARG A 413 10.41 -36.01 19.88
N ARG A 414 10.04 -35.25 20.92
CA ARG A 414 8.83 -35.50 21.72
C ARG A 414 7.59 -34.80 21.19
N ALA A 415 7.71 -34.01 20.11
CA ALA A 415 6.57 -33.34 19.53
C ALA A 415 5.56 -34.37 19.00
N ARG A 416 4.28 -34.19 19.38
CA ARG A 416 3.20 -35.08 18.93
C ARG A 416 2.65 -34.71 17.56
N SER A 417 2.87 -33.48 17.12
CA SER A 417 2.35 -32.98 15.85
C SER A 417 3.28 -33.40 14.71
N ARG A 418 2.68 -33.88 13.61
CA ARG A 418 3.38 -34.17 12.35
C ARG A 418 3.72 -32.91 11.54
N LEU A 419 3.27 -31.75 12.02
CA LEU A 419 3.51 -30.45 11.41
C LEU A 419 4.41 -29.57 12.30
N THR A 420 5.21 -30.20 13.17
CA THR A 420 6.24 -29.50 13.93
C THR A 420 7.39 -29.10 13.01
N LEU A 421 7.77 -27.84 13.08
CA LEU A 421 8.81 -27.21 12.30
C LEU A 421 9.99 -26.85 13.22
N ALA A 422 11.19 -27.30 12.85
CA ALA A 422 12.43 -26.87 13.47
C ALA A 422 12.79 -25.48 12.92
N LEU A 423 12.75 -24.45 13.76
CA LEU A 423 13.01 -23.07 13.32
C LEU A 423 14.49 -22.68 13.47
N GLY A 424 15.19 -23.27 14.44
CA GLY A 424 16.58 -22.94 14.74
C GLY A 424 16.85 -22.98 16.24
N LYS A 425 17.69 -22.06 16.70
CA LYS A 425 17.96 -21.79 18.11
C LYS A 425 17.51 -20.37 18.46
N ASP A 426 17.12 -20.16 19.71
CA ASP A 426 16.89 -18.82 20.22
C ASP A 426 18.21 -18.05 20.43
N ILE A 427 18.10 -16.80 20.90
CA ILE A 427 19.25 -15.94 21.15
C ILE A 427 20.18 -16.46 22.27
N PHE A 428 19.77 -17.44 23.06
CA PHE A 428 20.57 -18.07 24.11
C PHE A 428 21.07 -19.48 23.71
N GLY A 429 20.72 -19.95 22.51
CA GLY A 429 21.14 -21.23 21.97
C GLY A 429 20.19 -22.40 22.25
N ALA A 430 19.04 -22.16 22.90
CA ALA A 430 18.05 -23.20 23.13
C ALA A 430 17.32 -23.54 21.82
N PRO A 431 17.03 -24.83 21.54
CA PRO A 431 16.35 -25.24 20.32
C PRO A 431 14.93 -24.66 20.28
N SER A 432 14.55 -24.11 19.13
CA SER A 432 13.26 -23.47 18.88
C SER A 432 12.47 -24.25 17.84
N THR A 433 11.30 -24.71 18.23
CA THR A 433 10.36 -25.48 17.40
C THR A 433 8.98 -24.85 17.44
N ALA A 434 8.25 -24.91 16.34
CA ALA A 434 6.91 -24.38 16.19
C ALA A 434 5.96 -25.45 15.64
N ASP A 435 4.68 -25.43 16.02
CA ASP A 435 3.69 -26.35 15.46
C ASP A 435 2.73 -25.60 14.52
N LEU A 436 2.77 -25.94 13.23
CA LEU A 436 1.90 -25.34 12.23
C LEU A 436 0.42 -25.64 12.52
N LYS A 437 0.09 -26.68 13.28
CA LYS A 437 -1.29 -26.93 13.72
C LYS A 437 -1.82 -25.81 14.63
N THR A 438 -0.96 -25.23 15.46
CA THR A 438 -1.31 -24.10 16.36
C THR A 438 -1.25 -22.75 15.65
N MET A 439 -0.51 -22.68 14.54
CA MET A 439 -0.36 -21.53 13.67
C MET A 439 -0.81 -21.94 12.26
N PRO A 440 -2.13 -22.07 12.00
CA PRO A 440 -2.67 -22.81 10.85
C PRO A 440 -2.19 -22.29 9.50
N HIS A 441 -1.73 -21.05 9.44
CA HIS A 441 -1.08 -20.46 8.28
C HIS A 441 0.16 -19.68 8.72
N LEU A 442 1.24 -19.79 7.95
CA LEU A 442 2.50 -19.11 8.19
C LEU A 442 2.87 -18.26 6.98
N LEU A 443 3.20 -16.98 7.20
CA LEU A 443 3.76 -16.10 6.19
C LEU A 443 5.28 -15.98 6.40
N VAL A 444 6.06 -16.32 5.37
CA VAL A 444 7.52 -16.18 5.39
C VAL A 444 7.95 -15.14 4.35
N ALA A 445 8.63 -14.08 4.79
CA ALA A 445 9.12 -13.00 3.93
C ALA A 445 10.58 -12.67 4.28
N GLY A 446 11.36 -12.30 3.26
CA GLY A 446 12.76 -11.91 3.41
C GLY A 446 13.36 -11.46 2.08
N ALA A 447 14.34 -10.54 2.14
CA ALA A 447 15.11 -10.14 0.98
C ALA A 447 16.01 -11.28 0.47
N THR A 448 16.49 -11.19 -0.77
CA THR A 448 17.47 -12.15 -1.31
C THR A 448 18.70 -12.20 -0.42
N GLY A 449 19.16 -13.41 -0.08
CA GLY A 449 20.29 -13.63 0.82
C GLY A 449 19.96 -13.56 2.31
N ALA A 450 18.73 -13.23 2.71
CA ALA A 450 18.31 -13.22 4.12
C ALA A 450 18.06 -14.63 4.71
N GLY A 451 18.16 -15.69 3.90
CA GLY A 451 17.98 -17.08 4.34
C GLY A 451 16.56 -17.64 4.18
N LYS A 452 15.65 -16.96 3.46
CA LYS A 452 14.27 -17.42 3.23
C LYS A 452 14.21 -18.85 2.64
N SER A 453 14.97 -19.09 1.59
CA SER A 453 15.02 -20.38 0.90
C SER A 453 15.53 -21.51 1.80
N VAL A 454 16.58 -21.24 2.58
CA VAL A 454 17.11 -22.18 3.57
C VAL A 454 16.07 -22.47 4.65
N SER A 455 15.36 -21.45 5.14
CA SER A 455 14.30 -21.59 6.12
C SER A 455 13.13 -22.44 5.61
N LEU A 456 12.69 -22.25 4.36
CA LEU A 456 11.64 -23.07 3.75
C LEU A 456 12.07 -24.54 3.65
N ASN A 457 13.28 -24.81 3.18
CA ASN A 457 13.84 -26.16 3.12
C ASN A 457 13.94 -26.80 4.52
N THR A 458 14.35 -26.04 5.53
CA THR A 458 14.42 -26.47 6.93
C THR A 458 13.03 -26.89 7.44
N MET A 459 11.98 -26.11 7.12
CA MET A 459 10.60 -26.44 7.47
C MET A 459 10.09 -27.69 6.75
N LEU A 460 10.38 -27.84 5.45
CA LEU A 460 10.00 -29.04 4.69
C LEU A 460 10.70 -30.29 5.23
N LEU A 461 12.01 -30.22 5.45
CA LEU A 461 12.78 -31.31 6.04
C LEU A 461 12.27 -31.69 7.43
N SER A 462 11.82 -30.72 8.24
CA SER A 462 11.20 -31.00 9.55
C SER A 462 9.98 -31.93 9.41
N ILE A 463 9.14 -31.69 8.40
CA ILE A 463 7.98 -32.55 8.11
C ILE A 463 8.46 -33.92 7.62
N LEU A 464 9.42 -33.97 6.70
CA LEU A 464 9.94 -35.22 6.14
C LEU A 464 10.61 -36.12 7.19
N PHE A 465 11.24 -35.55 8.21
CA PHE A 465 11.82 -36.32 9.32
C PHE A 465 10.79 -36.79 10.36
N SER A 466 9.57 -36.25 10.36
CA SER A 466 8.58 -36.49 11.43
C SER A 466 7.27 -37.10 10.96
N ALA A 467 6.96 -37.07 9.66
CA ALA A 467 5.68 -37.46 9.09
C ALA A 467 5.82 -38.42 7.91
N LYS A 468 4.96 -39.44 7.88
CA LYS A 468 4.83 -40.34 6.73
C LYS A 468 3.99 -39.71 5.62
N PRO A 469 4.14 -40.15 4.36
CA PRO A 469 3.28 -39.71 3.26
C PRO A 469 1.78 -39.98 3.46
N SER A 470 1.41 -40.90 4.35
CA SER A 470 0.01 -41.16 4.75
C SER A 470 -0.51 -40.18 5.79
N GLU A 471 0.36 -39.49 6.52
CA GLU A 471 0.01 -38.55 7.58
C GLU A 471 -0.01 -37.10 7.09
N VAL A 472 0.90 -36.72 6.20
CA VAL A 472 1.01 -35.36 5.65
C VAL A 472 1.18 -35.42 4.13
N LYS A 473 0.37 -34.63 3.42
CA LYS A 473 0.49 -34.40 1.97
C LYS A 473 0.94 -32.96 1.74
N LEU A 474 1.86 -32.78 0.80
CA LEU A 474 2.44 -31.49 0.46
C LEU A 474 2.01 -31.11 -0.95
N LEU A 475 1.62 -29.84 -1.13
CA LEU A 475 1.45 -29.22 -2.45
C LEU A 475 2.46 -28.07 -2.53
N LEU A 476 3.51 -28.27 -3.31
CA LEU A 476 4.58 -27.29 -3.48
C LEU A 476 4.34 -26.49 -4.76
N ILE A 477 4.21 -25.18 -4.63
CA ILE A 477 4.00 -24.27 -5.77
C ILE A 477 5.25 -23.39 -5.89
N ASP A 478 6.05 -23.64 -6.92
CA ASP A 478 7.25 -22.86 -7.23
C ASP A 478 7.16 -22.22 -8.62
N PRO A 479 6.60 -21.00 -8.73
CA PRO A 479 6.41 -20.34 -10.02
C PRO A 479 7.73 -19.97 -10.71
N LYS A 480 8.87 -20.00 -10.01
CA LYS A 480 10.19 -19.70 -10.57
C LYS A 480 11.03 -20.96 -10.80
N MET A 481 10.58 -22.10 -10.30
CA MET A 481 11.27 -23.39 -10.36
C MET A 481 12.73 -23.31 -9.87
N LEU A 482 12.98 -22.68 -8.71
CA LEU A 482 14.33 -22.51 -8.15
C LEU A 482 14.52 -23.23 -6.81
N GLU A 483 13.44 -23.43 -6.06
CA GLU A 483 13.51 -23.79 -4.64
C GLU A 483 13.08 -25.23 -4.40
N PHE A 484 12.03 -25.69 -5.10
CA PHE A 484 11.37 -26.96 -4.78
C PHE A 484 11.57 -28.08 -5.80
N GLN A 485 12.36 -27.85 -6.86
CA GLN A 485 12.64 -28.88 -7.87
C GLN A 485 13.24 -30.17 -7.27
N SER A 486 14.03 -30.04 -6.21
CA SER A 486 14.64 -31.19 -5.52
C SER A 486 13.67 -32.08 -4.76
N TYR A 487 12.40 -31.67 -4.61
CA TYR A 487 11.34 -32.44 -3.94
C TYR A 487 10.39 -33.13 -4.93
N GLU A 488 10.65 -33.03 -6.23
CA GLU A 488 9.86 -33.75 -7.24
C GLU A 488 10.11 -35.25 -7.10
N GLY A 489 9.07 -36.03 -6.77
CA GLY A 489 9.16 -37.47 -6.54
C GLY A 489 7.89 -38.10 -6.02
#